data_AF-A0A968P9F9-F1
#
_entry.id   AF-A0A968P9F9-F1
#
_cell.length_a   1.000
_cell.length_b   1.000
_cell.length_c   1.000
_cell.angle_alpha   90.00
_cell.angle_beta   90.00
_cell.angle_gamma   90.00
#
_symmetry.space_group_name_H-M   'P 1'
#
loop_
_entity.id
_entity.type
_entity.pdbx_description
1 polymer ?
#
loop_
_entity_poly.entity_id
_entity_poly.type
_entity_poly.pdbx_seq_one_letter_code
_entity_poly.pdbx_strand_id
1 'polypeptide(L)'
;MATHLRRRRGLSIILNSARLALELQGVAHVNGSIGPSGNNTGNLSLIMLGGQYRPDRMDTIGPIATSTLEQLRGYQCFIGADGLSMDFGPSAADIDSAHLYRLAVQNARETILVVDQSKFQSASLFKL
;
A
#
# COMPACT_ATOMS: atom_id res chain seq x y z
N MET A 1 11.36 4.61 1.63
CA MET A 1 10.61 3.76 2.60
C MET A 1 11.10 2.31 2.57
N ALA A 2 11.19 1.67 1.39
CA ALA A 2 11.59 0.27 1.25
C ALA A 2 12.91 -0.08 1.95
N THR A 3 13.96 0.75 1.82
CA THR A 3 15.28 0.54 2.44
C THR A 3 15.25 0.34 3.97
N HIS A 4 14.32 1.00 4.66
CA HIS A 4 14.16 0.89 6.11
C HIS A 4 13.36 -0.35 6.51
N LEU A 5 12.39 -0.75 5.69
CA LEU A 5 11.62 -1.98 5.90
C LEU A 5 12.48 -3.23 5.68
N ARG A 6 13.52 -3.16 4.84
CA ARG A 6 14.47 -4.28 4.59
C ARG A 6 15.10 -4.88 5.84
N ARG A 7 15.34 -4.05 6.86
CA ARG A 7 16.07 -4.45 8.07
C ARG A 7 15.16 -5.05 9.14
N ARG A 8 13.84 -4.98 8.96
CA ARG A 8 12.85 -5.54 9.88
C ARG A 8 12.55 -6.99 9.49
N ARG A 9 12.28 -7.83 10.49
CA ARG A 9 11.93 -9.25 10.30
C ARG A 9 10.48 -9.51 10.70
N GLY A 10 9.87 -10.51 10.08
CA GLY A 10 8.52 -10.97 10.43
C GLY A 10 7.41 -9.97 10.06
N LEU A 11 7.65 -9.10 9.08
CA LEU A 11 6.63 -8.18 8.59
C LEU A 11 5.90 -8.77 7.39
N SER A 12 4.57 -8.71 7.46
CA SER A 12 3.68 -8.91 6.31
C SER A 12 3.24 -7.55 5.79
N ILE A 13 3.44 -7.31 4.51
CA ILE A 13 3.09 -6.06 3.84
C ILE A 13 1.98 -6.37 2.86
N ILE A 14 0.85 -5.67 3.01
CA ILE A 14 -0.26 -5.69 2.06
C ILE A 14 -0.09 -4.48 1.15
N LEU A 15 -0.17 -4.70 -0.16
CA LEU A 15 0.07 -3.65 -1.14
C LEU A 15 -0.78 -3.85 -2.39
N ASN A 16 -1.29 -2.75 -2.93
CA ASN A 16 -1.87 -2.71 -4.27
C ASN A 16 -0.87 -2.18 -5.31
N SER A 17 0.22 -1.55 -4.88
CA SER A 17 1.23 -0.98 -5.78
C SER A 17 2.22 -2.04 -6.26
N ALA A 18 2.16 -2.38 -7.54
CA ALA A 18 3.12 -3.27 -8.18
C ALA A 18 4.53 -2.66 -8.17
N ARG A 19 4.63 -1.33 -8.27
CA ARG A 19 5.91 -0.63 -8.18
C ARG A 19 6.59 -0.85 -6.84
N LEU A 20 5.85 -0.71 -5.74
CA LEU A 20 6.36 -0.99 -4.40
C LEU A 20 6.67 -2.49 -4.23
N ALA A 21 5.86 -3.37 -4.82
CA ALA A 21 6.13 -4.81 -4.82
C ALA A 21 7.51 -5.11 -5.41
N LEU A 22 7.83 -4.53 -6.58
CA LEU A 22 9.11 -4.71 -7.26
C LEU A 22 10.27 -4.11 -6.45
N GLU A 23 10.08 -2.92 -5.88
CA GLU A 23 11.08 -2.28 -5.01
C GLU A 23 11.38 -3.15 -3.77
N LEU A 24 10.36 -3.79 -3.20
CA LEU A 24 10.48 -4.71 -2.07
C LEU A 24 10.91 -6.13 -2.49
N GLN A 25 10.73 -6.58 -3.73
CA GLN A 25 11.26 -7.86 -4.20
C GLN A 25 12.78 -7.84 -4.33
N GLY A 26 13.38 -6.70 -4.70
CA GLY A 26 14.83 -6.50 -4.60
C GLY A 26 15.38 -6.61 -3.16
N VAL A 27 14.48 -6.65 -2.17
CA VAL A 27 14.75 -6.75 -0.74
C VAL A 27 14.41 -8.14 -0.20
N ALA A 28 13.23 -8.63 -0.56
CA ALA A 28 12.69 -9.92 -0.20
C ALA A 28 13.26 -10.93 -1.17
N HIS A 29 14.45 -11.47 -0.88
CA HIS A 29 14.81 -12.75 -1.48
C HIS A 29 13.66 -13.71 -1.20
N VAL A 30 13.07 -14.14 -2.31
CA VAL A 30 11.94 -15.03 -2.49
C VAL A 30 11.79 -16.02 -1.33
N ASN A 31 10.60 -16.05 -0.72
CA ASN A 31 10.16 -17.20 0.08
C ASN A 31 10.33 -18.47 -0.78
N GLY A 32 11.38 -19.27 -0.53
CA GLY A 32 11.45 -20.62 -1.11
C GLY A 32 12.79 -21.17 -1.59
N SER A 33 13.96 -20.72 -1.12
CA SER A 33 15.16 -21.56 -1.24
C SER A 33 16.02 -21.52 0.01
N ILE A 34 15.98 -22.63 0.73
CA ILE A 34 17.01 -23.02 1.70
C ILE A 34 18.27 -23.25 0.86
N GLY A 35 19.15 -22.25 0.81
CA GLY A 35 20.53 -22.50 0.41
C GLY A 35 21.24 -23.35 1.48
N PRO A 36 22.28 -24.13 1.15
CA PRO A 36 22.95 -25.05 2.08
C PRO A 36 23.73 -24.36 3.22
N SER A 37 23.71 -23.03 3.26
CA SER A 37 24.31 -22.21 4.31
C SER A 37 23.20 -21.41 4.98
N GLY A 38 22.79 -21.81 6.19
CA GLY A 38 21.62 -21.34 6.92
C GLY A 38 21.65 -19.89 7.41
N ASN A 39 21.95 -18.91 6.55
CA ASN A 39 21.83 -17.49 6.88
C ASN A 39 20.44 -16.94 6.50
N ASN A 40 19.51 -17.01 7.44
CA ASN A 40 18.15 -16.46 7.33
C ASN A 40 18.16 -14.93 7.12
N THR A 41 18.36 -14.41 5.91
CA THR A 41 18.20 -12.98 5.60
C THR A 41 16.72 -12.61 5.71
N GLY A 42 16.39 -11.38 6.13
CA GLY A 42 15.03 -11.05 6.58
C GLY A 42 13.95 -11.25 5.52
N ASN A 43 13.10 -12.28 5.68
CA ASN A 43 11.97 -12.52 4.80
C ASN A 43 10.83 -11.54 5.13
N LEU A 44 10.58 -10.60 4.21
CA LEU A 44 9.32 -9.86 4.16
C LEU A 44 8.28 -10.75 3.47
N SER A 45 7.09 -10.87 4.07
CA SER A 45 5.95 -11.50 3.39
C SER A 45 5.19 -10.43 2.64
N LEU A 46 5.00 -10.59 1.33
CA LEU A 46 4.29 -9.62 0.49
C LEU A 46 2.93 -10.20 0.09
N ILE A 47 1.86 -9.48 0.38
CA ILE A 47 0.49 -9.78 -0.04
C ILE A 47 0.09 -8.73 -1.06
N MET A 48 0.06 -9.12 -2.34
CA MET A 48 -0.38 -8.26 -3.42
C MET A 48 -1.91 -8.31 -3.52
N LEU A 49 -2.57 -7.16 -3.44
CA LEU A 49 -4.00 -7.07 -3.73
C LEU A 49 -4.21 -7.36 -5.22
N GLY A 50 -5.10 -8.29 -5.55
CA GLY A 50 -5.49 -8.58 -6.93
C GLY A 50 -6.39 -7.48 -7.51
N GLY A 51 -7.01 -7.77 -8.66
CA GLY A 51 -7.96 -6.85 -9.31
C GLY A 51 -7.44 -6.26 -10.61
N GLN A 52 -8.06 -5.16 -11.03
CA GLN A 52 -7.72 -4.52 -12.28
C GLN A 52 -6.40 -3.78 -12.14
N TYR A 53 -5.39 -4.19 -12.91
CA TYR A 53 -4.10 -3.53 -12.95
C TYR A 53 -4.17 -2.28 -13.84
N ARG A 54 -3.66 -1.15 -13.34
CA ARG A 54 -3.54 0.11 -14.08
C ARG A 54 -2.08 0.38 -14.40
N PRO A 55 -1.64 0.23 -15.67
CA PRO A 55 -0.23 0.42 -16.05
C PRO A 55 0.31 1.81 -15.71
N ASP A 56 -0.48 2.86 -15.91
CA ASP A 56 -0.07 4.25 -15.70
C ASP A 56 0.26 4.58 -14.24
N ARG A 57 -0.42 3.91 -13.30
CA ARG A 57 -0.23 4.07 -11.85
C ARG A 57 0.55 2.93 -11.20
N MET A 58 0.79 1.85 -11.94
CA MET A 58 1.39 0.60 -11.45
C MET A 58 0.72 0.08 -10.18
N ASP A 59 -0.62 0.09 -10.15
CA ASP A 59 -1.40 -0.35 -9.01
C ASP A 59 -2.59 -1.24 -9.42
N THR A 60 -3.16 -1.92 -8.44
CA THR A 60 -4.38 -2.72 -8.59
C THR A 60 -5.54 -2.07 -7.86
N ILE A 61 -6.71 -2.08 -8.50
CA ILE A 61 -7.95 -1.49 -7.99
C ILE A 61 -9.16 -2.37 -8.34
N GLY A 62 -10.35 -1.91 -7.94
CA GLY A 62 -11.63 -2.50 -8.30
C GLY A 62 -12.17 -3.53 -7.30
N PRO A 63 -13.23 -4.26 -7.68
CA PRO A 63 -14.00 -5.09 -6.75
C PRO A 63 -13.18 -6.23 -6.10
N ILE A 64 -12.26 -6.85 -6.85
CA ILE A 64 -11.42 -7.94 -6.32
C ILE A 64 -10.43 -7.42 -5.28
N ALA A 65 -9.78 -6.27 -5.55
CA ALA A 65 -8.87 -5.62 -4.61
C ALA A 65 -9.61 -5.26 -3.31
N THR A 66 -10.79 -4.67 -3.49
CA THR A 66 -11.67 -4.23 -2.40
C THR A 66 -12.15 -5.42 -1.56
N SER A 67 -12.70 -6.46 -2.19
CA SER A 67 -13.23 -7.64 -1.48
C SER A 67 -12.13 -8.41 -0.73
N THR A 68 -10.90 -8.43 -1.25
CA THR A 68 -9.75 -8.95 -0.52
C THR A 68 -9.47 -8.10 0.73
N LEU A 69 -9.45 -6.78 0.58
CA LEU A 69 -9.17 -5.86 1.66
C LEU A 69 -10.27 -5.84 2.74
N GLU A 70 -11.53 -6.11 2.36
CA GLU A 70 -12.67 -6.26 3.27
C GLU A 70 -12.51 -7.42 4.25
N GLN A 71 -11.66 -8.39 3.97
CA GLN A 71 -11.38 -9.54 4.83
C GLN A 71 -10.19 -9.31 5.77
N LEU A 72 -9.46 -8.20 5.59
CA LEU A 72 -8.25 -7.88 6.34
C LEU A 72 -8.54 -6.81 7.39
N ARG A 73 -8.03 -6.98 8.61
CA ARG A 73 -8.17 -6.01 9.72
C ARG A 73 -6.89 -5.95 10.54
N GLY A 74 -6.76 -4.90 11.34
CA GLY A 74 -5.77 -4.87 12.42
C GLY A 74 -4.36 -4.46 12.01
N TYR A 75 -4.16 -4.00 10.78
CA TYR A 75 -2.86 -3.51 10.28
C TYR A 75 -2.68 -2.01 10.53
N GLN A 76 -1.43 -1.55 10.44
CA GLN A 76 -1.09 -0.14 10.35
C GLN A 76 -1.08 0.26 8.87
N CYS A 77 -1.80 1.32 8.52
CA CYS A 77 -1.99 1.74 7.14
C CYS A 77 -1.16 2.98 6.83
N PHE A 78 -0.50 2.97 5.68
CA PHE A 78 0.18 4.14 5.12
C PHE A 78 -0.52 4.48 3.80
N ILE A 79 -1.08 5.69 3.70
CA ILE A 79 -1.76 6.15 2.48
C ILE A 79 -1.16 7.45 1.98
N GLY A 80 -1.20 7.63 0.66
CA GLY A 80 -0.99 8.92 0.02
C GLY A 80 -2.32 9.60 -0.28
N ALA A 81 -2.24 10.78 -0.90
CA ALA A 81 -3.39 11.49 -1.45
C ALA A 81 -2.98 12.25 -2.71
N ASP A 82 -3.94 12.42 -3.63
CA ASP A 82 -3.77 13.26 -4.81
C ASP A 82 -3.95 14.75 -4.47
N GLY A 83 -4.75 15.06 -3.44
CA GLY A 83 -4.92 16.40 -2.87
C GLY A 83 -5.31 16.39 -1.40
N LEU A 84 -5.05 17.49 -0.70
CA LEU A 84 -5.30 17.69 0.72
C LEU A 84 -5.72 19.15 0.95
N SER A 85 -6.88 19.34 1.59
CA SER A 85 -7.34 20.66 2.03
C SER A 85 -7.91 20.58 3.44
N MET A 86 -7.97 21.70 4.15
CA MET A 86 -8.50 21.75 5.52
C MET A 86 -9.99 21.37 5.58
N ASP A 87 -10.77 21.84 4.61
CA ASP A 87 -12.22 21.65 4.62
C ASP A 87 -12.63 20.26 4.11
N PHE A 88 -11.92 19.76 3.08
CA PHE A 88 -12.28 18.48 2.45
C PHE A 88 -11.51 17.29 3.04
N GLY A 89 -10.29 17.50 3.52
CA GLY A 89 -9.37 16.45 3.95
C GLY A 89 -8.57 15.83 2.80
N PRO A 90 -7.94 14.67 3.02
CA PRO A 90 -7.22 13.93 2.00
C PRO A 90 -8.19 13.44 0.90
N SER A 91 -7.73 13.40 -0.34
CA SER A 91 -8.58 13.11 -1.49
C SER A 91 -7.80 12.44 -2.63
N ALA A 92 -8.50 11.67 -3.45
CA ALA A 92 -8.00 11.02 -4.67
C ALA A 92 -8.68 11.59 -5.92
N ALA A 93 -8.00 11.49 -7.06
CA ALA A 93 -8.49 11.95 -8.35
C ALA A 93 -9.55 11.01 -8.96
N ASP A 94 -9.54 9.73 -8.58
CA ASP A 94 -10.45 8.71 -9.10
C ASP A 94 -11.20 7.97 -7.98
N ILE A 95 -12.39 7.49 -8.33
CA ILE A 95 -13.31 6.85 -7.39
C ILE A 95 -12.80 5.49 -6.91
N ASP A 96 -12.10 4.74 -7.75
CA ASP A 96 -11.63 3.39 -7.42
C ASP A 96 -10.52 3.44 -6.36
N SER A 97 -9.54 4.35 -6.53
CA SER A 97 -8.53 4.63 -5.51
C SER A 97 -9.17 5.15 -4.22
N ALA A 98 -10.12 6.08 -4.32
CA ALA A 98 -10.82 6.59 -3.15
C ALA A 98 -11.55 5.49 -2.38
N HIS A 99 -12.23 4.59 -3.09
CA HIS A 99 -12.95 3.47 -2.49
C HIS A 99 -11.99 2.51 -1.78
N LEU A 100 -10.91 2.11 -2.45
CA LEU A 100 -9.92 1.21 -1.87
C LEU A 100 -9.25 1.81 -0.63
N TYR A 101 -8.89 3.09 -0.69
CA TYR A 101 -8.21 3.78 0.42
C TYR A 101 -9.15 4.01 1.60
N ARG A 102 -10.41 4.40 1.39
CA ARG A 102 -11.42 4.50 2.46
C ARG A 102 -11.53 3.19 3.22
N LEU A 103 -11.64 2.08 2.49
CA LEU A 103 -11.70 0.75 3.09
C LEU A 103 -10.38 0.41 3.82
N ALA A 104 -9.24 0.76 3.23
CA ALA A 104 -7.94 0.55 3.87
C ALA A 104 -7.86 1.24 5.23
N VAL A 105 -8.29 2.51 5.30
CA VAL A 105 -8.33 3.35 6.50
C VAL A 105 -9.32 2.80 7.52
N GLN A 106 -10.53 2.46 7.09
CA GLN A 106 -11.58 1.93 7.96
C GLN A 106 -11.16 0.64 8.67
N ASN A 107 -10.38 -0.20 7.99
CA ASN A 107 -9.96 -1.51 8.48
C ASN A 107 -8.65 -1.48 9.29
N ALA A 108 -7.95 -0.35 9.26
CA ALA A 108 -6.68 -0.15 9.94
C ALA A 108 -6.86 0.18 11.43
N ARG A 109 -5.87 -0.19 12.24
CA ARG A 109 -5.77 0.26 13.64
C ARG A 109 -5.31 1.70 13.76
N GLU A 110 -4.42 2.09 12.85
CA GLU A 110 -3.83 3.40 12.78
C GLU A 110 -3.53 3.68 11.31
N THR A 111 -3.79 4.91 10.90
CA THR A 111 -3.54 5.37 9.53
C THR A 111 -2.58 6.54 9.57
N ILE A 112 -1.52 6.44 8.77
CA ILE A 112 -0.50 7.47 8.60
C ILE A 112 -0.61 8.02 7.18
N LEU A 113 -0.95 9.30 7.08
CA LEU A 113 -0.97 10.02 5.81
C LEU A 113 0.45 10.46 5.45
N VAL A 114 0.91 10.08 4.26
CA VAL A 114 2.22 10.43 3.72
C VAL A 114 2.03 11.24 2.45
N VAL A 115 2.23 12.55 2.55
CA VAL A 115 2.08 13.50 1.44
C VAL A 115 3.22 14.51 1.46
N ASP A 116 3.57 15.02 0.29
CA ASP A 116 4.47 16.15 0.16
C ASP A 116 3.69 17.48 0.13
N GLN A 117 4.41 18.60 0.27
CA GLN A 117 3.82 19.94 0.35
C GLN A 117 2.95 20.32 -0.88
N SER A 118 3.22 19.75 -2.07
CA SER A 118 2.44 20.04 -3.28
C SER A 118 0.98 19.61 -3.15
N LYS A 119 0.69 18.66 -2.25
CA LYS A 119 -0.66 18.15 -2.02
C LYS A 119 -1.56 19.11 -1.25
N PHE A 120 -1.01 20.14 -0.60
CA PHE A 120 -1.78 21.12 0.18
C PHE A 120 -2.43 22.23 -0.66
N GLN A 121 -2.24 22.22 -1.98
CA GLN A 121 -2.74 23.30 -2.85
C GLN A 121 -4.26 23.26 -3.03
N SER A 122 -4.83 22.07 -3.22
CA SER A 122 -6.26 21.89 -3.43
C SER A 122 -6.71 20.44 -3.16
N ALA A 123 -7.99 20.28 -2.90
CA ALA A 123 -8.64 18.98 -2.88
C ALA A 123 -8.72 18.38 -4.30
N SER A 124 -8.64 17.06 -4.37
CA SER A 124 -9.04 16.25 -5.51
C SER A 124 -10.52 15.87 -5.43
N LEU A 125 -11.03 15.19 -6.46
CA LEU A 125 -12.45 14.97 -6.68
C LEU A 125 -13.14 14.10 -5.61
N PHE A 126 -12.45 13.11 -5.04
CA PHE A 126 -13.05 12.15 -4.11
C PHE A 126 -12.34 12.14 -2.75
N LYS A 127 -13.08 12.36 -1.65
CA LYS A 127 -12.54 12.33 -0.27
C LYS A 127 -12.03 10.94 0.12
N LEU A 128 -10.99 10.82 0.95
CA LEU A 128 -10.51 9.55 1.52
C LEU A 128 -11.06 9.31 2.93
#